data_AF-R4M7G2-F1
#
_entry.id   AF-R4M7G2-F1
#
_cell.length_a   1.000
_cell.length_b   1.000
_cell.length_c   1.000
_cell.angle_alpha   90.00
_cell.angle_beta   90.00
_cell.angle_gamma   90.00
#
_symmetry.space_group_name_H-M   'P 1'
#
loop_
_entity.id
_entity.type
_entity.pdbx_description
1 polymer ?
#
loop_
_entity_poly.entity_id
_entity_poly.type
_entity_poly.pdbx_seq_one_letter_code
_entity_poly.pdbx_strand_id
1 'polypeptide(L)'
;MPVLAQRCFELLTPALTRYYPDGSQAVLLDATIGAGGHAERFLEGLPGLRLIGLDRDPTALDVARSRLGRFADRLTLVHTRYDCLGAALAESGYAAVGSVDGILFDLGVSSMQLDRAERGFAYATDAPLDMRMDPTTPLTAADIVNTYDEAALADILRRYGEERFARRIAAGIVRRRAKTPFTSTAELVALLYQAIPAPARRVGGHPAKRT
;
A
#
# COMPACT_ATOMS: atom_id res chain seq x y z
N MET A 1 -11.11 -10.90 -4.72
CA MET A 1 -10.27 -11.41 -5.83
C MET A 1 -9.31 -10.30 -6.27
N PRO A 2 -8.07 -10.63 -6.65
CA PRO A 2 -7.09 -9.67 -7.16
C PRO A 2 -7.56 -8.98 -8.46
N VAL A 3 -7.21 -7.69 -8.62
CA VAL A 3 -7.61 -6.87 -9.77
C VAL A 3 -6.82 -7.31 -11.00
N LEU A 4 -7.50 -7.56 -12.12
CA LEU A 4 -6.86 -7.96 -13.39
C LEU A 4 -5.91 -9.17 -13.30
N ALA A 5 -6.12 -10.06 -12.33
CA ALA A 5 -5.23 -11.18 -12.03
C ALA A 5 -4.89 -12.06 -13.24
N GLN A 6 -5.92 -12.40 -14.03
CA GLN A 6 -5.76 -13.17 -15.25
C GLN A 6 -4.92 -12.43 -16.29
N ARG A 7 -5.11 -11.11 -16.42
CA ARG A 7 -4.35 -10.28 -17.36
C ARG A 7 -2.88 -10.17 -16.96
N CYS A 8 -2.60 -9.96 -15.67
CA CYS A 8 -1.24 -9.98 -15.15
C CYS A 8 -0.56 -11.32 -15.42
N PHE A 9 -1.27 -12.44 -15.19
CA PHE A 9 -0.78 -13.77 -15.48
C PHE A 9 -0.41 -13.94 -16.96
N GLU A 10 -1.30 -13.57 -17.88
CA GLU A 10 -1.04 -13.63 -19.32
C GLU A 10 0.16 -12.80 -19.76
N LEU A 11 0.33 -11.59 -19.20
CA LEU A 11 1.41 -10.69 -19.57
C LEU A 11 2.79 -11.18 -19.10
N LEU A 12 2.87 -11.78 -17.91
CA LEU A 12 4.14 -12.24 -17.35
C LEU A 12 4.49 -13.69 -17.74
N THR A 13 3.49 -14.52 -18.08
CA THR A 13 3.72 -15.94 -18.44
C THR A 13 4.81 -16.13 -19.49
N PRO A 14 4.86 -15.39 -20.63
CA PRO A 14 5.89 -15.60 -21.64
C PRO A 14 7.34 -15.44 -21.12
N ALA A 15 7.56 -14.55 -20.15
CA ALA A 15 8.86 -14.40 -19.51
C ALA A 15 9.12 -15.56 -18.53
N LEU A 16 8.11 -15.91 -17.74
CA LEU A 16 8.19 -16.97 -16.73
C LEU A 16 8.28 -18.38 -17.31
N THR A 17 7.88 -18.60 -18.56
CA THR A 17 7.94 -19.90 -19.23
C THR A 17 8.96 -19.97 -20.36
N ARG A 18 9.88 -18.99 -20.41
CA ARG A 18 10.91 -18.87 -21.45
C ARG A 18 11.73 -20.16 -21.62
N TYR A 19 12.03 -20.84 -20.51
CA TYR A 19 12.86 -22.05 -20.51
C TYR A 19 12.03 -23.32 -20.38
N TYR A 20 10.99 -23.30 -19.52
CA TYR A 20 10.15 -24.47 -19.25
C TYR A 20 8.67 -24.06 -19.18
N PRO A 21 7.74 -24.83 -19.80
CA PRO A 21 6.31 -24.49 -19.84
C PRO A 21 5.62 -24.39 -18.47
N ASP A 22 6.14 -25.07 -17.47
CA ASP A 22 5.61 -25.10 -16.09
C ASP A 22 6.17 -23.98 -15.20
N GLY A 23 7.08 -23.15 -15.73
CA GLY A 23 7.77 -22.10 -14.99
C GLY A 23 8.99 -22.58 -14.19
N SER A 24 9.45 -23.82 -14.39
CA SER A 24 10.67 -24.32 -13.76
C SER A 24 11.86 -23.40 -14.07
N GLN A 25 12.70 -23.16 -13.05
CA GLN A 25 13.84 -22.21 -13.06
C GLN A 25 13.47 -20.73 -13.15
N ALA A 26 12.19 -20.37 -13.33
CA ALA A 26 11.78 -18.97 -13.33
C ALA A 26 11.54 -18.45 -11.91
N VAL A 27 11.84 -17.16 -11.73
CA VAL A 27 11.62 -16.43 -10.48
C VAL A 27 10.70 -15.24 -10.76
N LEU A 28 9.58 -15.18 -10.04
CA LEU A 28 8.69 -14.03 -10.00
C LEU A 28 8.87 -13.28 -8.68
N LEU A 29 9.08 -11.97 -8.74
CA LEU A 29 9.01 -11.10 -7.58
C LEU A 29 7.66 -10.37 -7.56
N ASP A 30 6.85 -10.59 -6.54
CA ASP A 30 5.66 -9.79 -6.25
C ASP A 30 6.04 -8.72 -5.22
N ALA A 31 6.19 -7.49 -5.68
CA ALA A 31 6.72 -6.39 -4.87
C ALA A 31 5.69 -5.83 -3.87
N THR A 32 4.43 -6.27 -3.97
CA THR A 32 3.29 -5.80 -3.18
C THR A 32 2.35 -6.98 -2.93
N ILE A 33 2.85 -8.04 -2.31
CA ILE A 33 2.15 -9.33 -2.26
C ILE A 33 0.78 -9.22 -1.57
N GLY A 34 0.61 -8.30 -0.61
CA GLY A 34 -0.65 -8.07 0.07
C GLY A 34 -1.21 -9.36 0.66
N ALA A 35 -2.47 -9.67 0.35
CA ALA A 35 -3.13 -10.90 0.78
C ALA A 35 -2.78 -12.14 -0.09
N GLY A 36 -1.76 -12.06 -0.95
CA GLY A 36 -1.26 -13.17 -1.78
C GLY A 36 -2.14 -13.54 -2.97
N GLY A 37 -3.07 -12.68 -3.39
CA GLY A 37 -4.02 -13.02 -4.46
C GLY A 37 -3.37 -13.24 -5.82
N HIS A 38 -2.51 -12.32 -6.25
CA HIS A 38 -1.77 -12.47 -7.50
C HIS A 38 -0.78 -13.62 -7.41
N ALA A 39 0.01 -13.68 -6.34
CA ALA A 39 0.93 -14.77 -6.05
C ALA A 39 0.27 -16.16 -6.14
N GLU A 40 -0.91 -16.35 -5.56
CA GLU A 40 -1.66 -17.61 -5.67
C GLU A 40 -1.96 -17.97 -7.13
N ARG A 41 -2.47 -17.03 -7.92
CA ARG A 41 -2.81 -17.27 -9.33
C ARG A 41 -1.59 -17.72 -10.14
N PHE A 42 -0.41 -17.16 -9.86
CA PHE A 42 0.83 -17.56 -10.51
C PHE A 42 1.31 -18.94 -10.04
N LEU A 43 1.32 -19.19 -8.73
CA LEU A 43 1.77 -20.45 -8.13
C LEU A 43 0.87 -21.65 -8.50
N GLU A 44 -0.44 -21.42 -8.69
CA GLU A 44 -1.39 -22.40 -9.23
C GLU A 44 -1.16 -22.68 -10.72
N GLY A 45 -0.92 -21.62 -11.51
CA GLY A 45 -0.78 -21.74 -12.96
C GLY A 45 0.58 -22.28 -13.43
N LEU A 46 1.63 -22.11 -12.61
CA LEU A 46 3.00 -22.48 -12.93
C LEU A 46 3.61 -23.32 -11.79
N PRO A 47 3.45 -24.66 -11.83
CA PRO A 47 3.92 -25.57 -10.77
C PRO A 47 5.44 -25.62 -10.56
N GLY A 48 6.25 -25.13 -11.51
CA GLY A 48 7.69 -25.01 -11.39
C GLY A 48 8.19 -23.64 -10.90
N LEU A 49 7.32 -22.62 -10.89
CA LEU A 49 7.67 -21.23 -10.57
C LEU A 49 8.14 -21.08 -9.12
N ARG A 50 9.18 -20.28 -8.90
CA ARG A 50 9.53 -19.75 -7.58
C ARG A 50 9.02 -18.32 -7.43
N LEU A 51 8.52 -17.98 -6.25
CA LEU A 51 7.96 -16.67 -5.96
C LEU A 51 8.61 -16.03 -4.74
N ILE A 52 9.00 -14.76 -4.87
CA ILE A 52 9.44 -13.90 -3.77
C ILE A 52 8.38 -12.81 -3.58
N GLY A 53 7.73 -12.80 -2.41
CA GLY A 53 6.69 -11.85 -2.06
C GLY A 53 7.18 -10.82 -1.05
N LEU A 54 7.01 -9.53 -1.37
CA LEU A 54 7.38 -8.42 -0.51
C LEU A 54 6.15 -7.69 -0.02
N ASP A 55 6.11 -7.34 1.26
CA ASP A 55 5.18 -6.35 1.79
C ASP A 55 5.83 -5.60 2.95
N ARG A 56 5.42 -4.34 3.14
CA ARG A 56 5.81 -3.54 4.29
C ARG A 56 4.89 -3.74 5.48
N ASP A 57 3.68 -4.25 5.26
CA ASP A 57 2.73 -4.57 6.33
C ASP A 57 2.96 -6.01 6.81
N PRO A 58 3.45 -6.23 8.05
CA PRO A 58 3.67 -7.58 8.58
C PRO A 58 2.37 -8.40 8.63
N THR A 59 1.21 -7.77 8.80
CA THR A 59 -0.04 -8.54 8.82
C THR A 59 -0.44 -9.02 7.42
N ALA A 60 -0.09 -8.28 6.37
CA ALA A 60 -0.31 -8.75 5.01
C ALA A 60 0.51 -10.03 4.75
N LEU A 61 1.76 -10.06 5.22
CA LEU A 61 2.62 -11.24 5.12
C LEU A 61 2.06 -12.44 5.89
N ASP A 62 1.49 -12.24 7.08
CA ASP A 62 0.86 -13.32 7.83
C ASP A 62 -0.35 -13.93 7.09
N VAL A 63 -1.16 -13.08 6.46
CA VAL A 63 -2.28 -13.53 5.63
C VAL A 63 -1.80 -14.23 4.37
N ALA A 64 -0.80 -13.68 3.67
CA ALA A 64 -0.20 -14.33 2.51
C ALA A 64 0.40 -15.69 2.87
N ARG A 65 1.12 -15.78 4.00
CA ARG A 65 1.70 -17.03 4.51
C ARG A 65 0.64 -18.08 4.78
N SER A 66 -0.45 -17.69 5.42
CA SER A 66 -1.56 -18.60 5.72
C SER A 66 -2.25 -19.09 4.44
N ARG A 67 -2.54 -18.18 3.51
CA ARG A 67 -3.20 -18.49 2.23
C ARG A 67 -2.35 -19.37 1.32
N LEU A 68 -1.06 -19.05 1.23
CA LEU A 68 -0.13 -19.68 0.28
C LEU A 68 0.65 -20.84 0.90
N GLY A 69 0.28 -21.30 2.10
CA GLY A 69 1.03 -22.33 2.84
C GLY A 69 1.26 -23.63 2.07
N ARG A 70 0.35 -24.00 1.16
CA ARG A 70 0.51 -25.16 0.25
C ARG A 70 1.63 -25.02 -0.79
N PHE A 71 2.20 -23.83 -0.93
CA PHE A 71 3.29 -23.49 -1.86
C PHE A 71 4.58 -23.12 -1.11
N ALA A 72 4.67 -23.40 0.20
CA ALA A 72 5.77 -22.95 1.05
C ALA A 72 7.16 -23.40 0.58
N ASP A 73 7.25 -24.50 -0.18
CA ASP A 73 8.48 -25.01 -0.78
C ASP A 73 9.03 -24.12 -1.91
N ARG A 74 8.19 -23.26 -2.50
CA ARG A 74 8.54 -22.37 -3.63
C ARG A 74 8.20 -20.91 -3.38
N LEU A 75 7.85 -20.56 -2.14
CA LEU A 75 7.50 -19.20 -1.73
C LEU A 75 8.49 -18.67 -0.69
N THR A 76 9.03 -17.48 -0.93
CA THR A 76 9.79 -16.70 0.06
C THR A 76 9.03 -15.40 0.34
N LEU A 77 8.85 -15.06 1.62
CA LEU A 77 8.16 -13.83 2.05
C LEU A 77 9.15 -12.95 2.81
N VAL A 78 9.27 -11.69 2.41
CA VAL A 78 10.23 -10.73 3.00
C VAL A 78 9.48 -9.48 3.47
N HIS A 79 9.71 -9.08 4.72
CA HIS A 79 9.19 -7.83 5.29
C HIS A 79 10.06 -6.65 4.88
N THR A 80 9.65 -5.95 3.83
CA THR A 80 10.42 -4.84 3.27
C THR A 80 9.58 -3.98 2.35
N ARG A 81 10.11 -2.80 1.98
CA ARG A 81 9.48 -1.93 0.98
C ARG A 81 9.90 -2.36 -0.42
N TYR A 82 9.04 -2.11 -1.41
CA TYR A 82 9.31 -2.44 -2.80
C TYR A 82 10.51 -1.70 -3.41
N ASP A 83 11.01 -0.62 -2.79
CA ASP A 83 12.21 0.09 -3.23
C ASP A 83 13.51 -0.53 -2.67
N CYS A 84 13.40 -1.62 -1.91
CA CYS A 84 14.52 -2.37 -1.34
C CYS A 84 14.76 -3.73 -2.05
N LEU A 85 14.40 -3.85 -3.33
CA LEU A 85 14.44 -5.12 -4.09
C LEU A 85 15.79 -5.84 -4.03
N GLY A 86 16.90 -5.10 -4.18
CA GLY A 86 18.24 -5.71 -4.17
C GLY A 86 18.58 -6.40 -2.85
N ALA A 87 18.19 -5.80 -1.72
CA ALA A 87 18.36 -6.40 -0.40
C ALA A 87 17.44 -7.62 -0.22
N ALA A 88 16.18 -7.51 -0.66
CA ALA A 88 15.22 -8.60 -0.61
C ALA A 88 15.65 -9.83 -1.42
N LEU A 89 16.23 -9.60 -2.61
CA LEU A 89 16.79 -10.65 -3.45
C LEU A 89 17.98 -11.33 -2.77
N ALA A 90 18.90 -10.54 -2.21
CA ALA A 90 20.06 -11.08 -1.50
C ALA A 90 19.63 -11.92 -0.28
N GLU A 91 18.67 -11.45 0.51
CA GLU A 91 18.08 -12.19 1.64
C GLU A 91 17.43 -13.51 1.18
N SER A 92 16.82 -13.50 0.00
CA SER A 92 16.19 -14.68 -0.61
C SER A 92 17.19 -15.61 -1.32
N GLY A 93 18.49 -15.32 -1.29
CA GLY A 93 19.55 -16.13 -1.91
C GLY A 93 19.77 -15.88 -3.41
N TYR A 94 19.28 -14.76 -3.94
CA TYR A 94 19.41 -14.39 -5.36
C TYR A 94 20.36 -13.20 -5.55
N ALA A 95 21.04 -13.17 -6.70
CA ALA A 95 21.84 -12.01 -7.11
C ALA A 95 20.93 -10.79 -7.32
N ALA A 96 21.42 -9.57 -7.05
CA ALA A 96 20.60 -8.37 -7.26
C ALA A 96 20.29 -8.07 -8.75
N VAL A 97 21.04 -8.68 -9.68
CA VAL A 97 20.93 -8.43 -11.13
C VAL A 97 20.80 -9.77 -11.86
N GLY A 98 19.85 -9.86 -12.80
CA GLY A 98 19.70 -11.01 -13.71
C GLY A 98 19.14 -12.28 -13.07
N SER A 99 18.56 -12.20 -11.88
CA SER A 99 18.05 -13.35 -11.10
C SER A 99 16.52 -13.48 -11.08
N VAL A 100 15.81 -12.56 -11.72
CA VAL A 100 14.35 -12.49 -11.74
C VAL A 100 13.85 -12.40 -13.18
N ASP A 101 12.84 -13.19 -13.51
CA ASP A 101 12.25 -13.27 -14.85
C ASP A 101 10.99 -12.38 -14.99
N GLY A 102 10.35 -12.03 -13.86
CA GLY A 102 9.23 -11.10 -13.84
C GLY A 102 9.10 -10.37 -12.51
N ILE A 103 8.63 -9.12 -12.55
CA ILE A 103 8.31 -8.34 -11.36
C ILE A 103 6.89 -7.79 -11.49
N LEU A 104 6.07 -8.00 -10.45
CA LEU A 104 4.71 -7.48 -10.36
C LEU A 104 4.64 -6.37 -9.30
N PHE A 105 3.96 -5.28 -9.65
CA PHE A 105 3.57 -4.22 -8.72
C PHE A 105 2.06 -3.99 -8.83
N ASP A 106 1.34 -4.22 -7.74
CA ASP A 106 -0.06 -3.86 -7.54
C ASP A 106 -0.12 -2.67 -6.58
N LEU A 107 -0.06 -1.47 -7.14
CA LEU A 107 0.05 -0.24 -6.36
C LEU A 107 -1.31 0.20 -5.83
N GLY A 108 -1.42 0.27 -4.51
CA GLY A 108 -2.63 0.76 -3.85
C GLY A 108 -2.64 0.43 -2.37
N VAL A 109 -3.81 0.60 -1.76
CA VAL A 109 -4.13 0.09 -0.43
C VAL A 109 -4.91 -1.22 -0.58
N SER A 110 -4.57 -2.23 0.22
CA SER A 110 -5.34 -3.48 0.24
C SER A 110 -6.68 -3.30 0.94
N SER A 111 -7.68 -4.11 0.61
CA SER A 111 -8.97 -4.09 1.31
C SER A 111 -8.79 -4.35 2.81
N MET A 112 -7.88 -5.25 3.18
CA MET A 112 -7.55 -5.54 4.59
C MET A 112 -7.11 -4.30 5.38
N GLN A 113 -6.41 -3.37 4.73
CA GLN A 113 -5.99 -2.12 5.36
C GLN A 113 -7.16 -1.12 5.51
N LEU A 114 -8.13 -1.17 4.59
CA LEU A 114 -9.35 -0.35 4.66
C LEU A 114 -10.39 -0.92 5.63
N ASP A 115 -10.48 -2.24 5.75
CA ASP A 115 -11.46 -2.94 6.58
C ASP A 115 -11.11 -2.86 8.08
N ARG A 116 -9.85 -2.60 8.42
CA ARG A 116 -9.36 -2.41 9.78
C ARG A 116 -9.48 -0.95 10.21
N ALA A 117 -10.61 -0.62 10.82
CA ALA A 117 -10.91 0.73 11.26
C ALA A 117 -9.75 1.33 12.09
N GLU A 118 -9.14 0.56 13.00
CA GLU A 118 -8.05 1.02 13.87
C GLU A 118 -6.80 1.52 13.15
N ARG A 119 -6.62 1.16 11.87
CA ARG A 119 -5.49 1.62 11.05
C ARG A 119 -5.68 3.04 10.51
N GLY A 120 -6.90 3.59 10.58
CA GLY A 120 -7.18 4.98 10.22
C GLY A 120 -7.19 5.28 8.71
N PHE A 121 -7.18 4.26 7.84
CA PHE A 121 -7.24 4.47 6.38
C PHE A 121 -8.65 4.78 5.87
N ALA A 122 -9.69 4.31 6.57
CA ALA A 122 -11.07 4.56 6.21
C ALA A 122 -11.54 5.93 6.74
N TYR A 123 -12.11 6.75 5.86
CA TYR A 123 -12.74 8.02 6.25
C TYR A 123 -14.20 7.88 6.68
N ALA A 124 -14.80 6.70 6.47
CA ALA A 124 -16.22 6.45 6.76
C ALA A 124 -16.50 6.12 8.23
N THR A 125 -15.47 5.71 8.98
CA THR A 125 -15.56 5.31 10.38
C THR A 125 -14.47 6.03 11.15
N ASP A 126 -14.81 6.52 12.35
CA ASP A 126 -13.85 7.19 13.21
C ASP A 126 -12.81 6.19 13.74
N ALA A 127 -11.56 6.63 13.77
CA ALA A 127 -10.40 5.82 14.09
C ALA A 127 -9.23 6.68 14.54
N PRO A 128 -8.22 6.12 15.22
CA PRO A 128 -6.95 6.80 15.43
C PRO A 128 -6.35 7.27 14.11
N LEU A 129 -5.80 8.48 14.09
CA LEU A 129 -5.16 9.05 12.90
C LEU A 129 -3.76 8.45 12.68
N ASP A 130 -3.70 7.15 12.36
CA ASP A 130 -2.46 6.39 12.19
C ASP A 130 -1.98 6.39 10.73
N MET A 131 -2.70 5.71 9.83
CA MET A 131 -2.43 5.57 8.39
C MET A 131 -1.05 4.98 8.03
N ARG A 132 -0.31 4.38 8.97
CA ARG A 132 0.90 3.63 8.64
C ARG A 132 0.51 2.28 8.04
N MET A 133 1.12 1.93 6.90
CA MET A 133 1.06 0.55 6.40
C MET A 133 1.96 -0.39 7.20
N ASP A 134 3.10 0.11 7.67
CA ASP A 134 3.98 -0.61 8.58
C ASP A 134 3.88 -0.01 9.99
N PRO A 135 3.19 -0.67 10.94
CA PRO A 135 3.01 -0.16 12.29
C PRO A 135 4.31 -0.10 13.11
N THR A 136 5.41 -0.67 12.61
CA THR A 136 6.73 -0.57 13.25
C THR A 136 7.42 0.77 12.98
N THR A 137 6.97 1.51 11.96
CA THR A 137 7.52 2.84 11.63
C THR A 137 7.02 3.91 12.60
N PRO A 138 7.82 4.90 13.02
CA PRO A 138 7.41 5.82 14.08
C PRO A 138 6.44 6.93 13.65
N LEU A 139 6.38 7.27 12.36
CA LEU A 139 5.67 8.46 11.88
C LEU A 139 4.21 8.15 11.53
N THR A 140 3.27 8.67 12.32
CA THR A 140 1.82 8.58 12.07
C THR A 140 1.29 9.76 11.28
N ALA A 141 0.08 9.64 10.72
CA ALA A 141 -0.65 10.78 10.16
C ALA A 141 -0.93 11.86 11.23
N ALA A 142 -1.20 11.47 12.47
CA ALA A 142 -1.33 12.38 13.61
C ALA A 142 -0.05 13.21 13.80
N ASP A 143 1.12 12.59 13.74
CA ASP A 143 2.40 13.30 13.86
C ASP A 143 2.54 14.34 12.74
N ILE A 144 2.26 13.95 11.50
CA ILE A 144 2.34 14.86 10.34
C ILE A 144 1.41 16.07 10.54
N VAL A 145 0.11 15.84 10.78
CA VAL A 145 -0.85 16.95 10.90
C VAL A 145 -0.61 17.81 12.13
N ASN A 146 -0.01 17.27 13.20
CA ASN A 146 0.23 18.01 14.44
C ASN A 146 1.60 18.73 14.46
N THR A 147 2.59 18.29 13.68
CA THR A 147 3.96 18.81 13.80
C THR A 147 4.46 19.56 12.57
N TYR A 148 4.04 19.21 11.36
CA TYR A 148 4.57 19.84 10.13
C TYR A 148 4.09 21.28 10.00
N ASP A 149 4.91 22.19 9.47
CA ASP A 149 4.47 23.56 9.24
C ASP A 149 3.37 23.67 8.16
N GLU A 150 2.74 24.85 8.05
CA GLU A 150 1.65 25.07 7.09
C GLU A 150 2.09 24.84 5.64
N ALA A 151 3.31 25.24 5.28
CA ALA A 151 3.80 25.14 3.92
C ALA A 151 4.05 23.68 3.51
N ALA A 152 4.63 22.89 4.42
CA ALA A 152 4.84 21.45 4.25
C ALA A 152 3.51 20.70 4.12
N LEU A 153 2.53 21.00 4.98
CA LEU A 153 1.18 20.42 4.89
C LEU A 153 0.52 20.77 3.55
N ALA A 154 0.57 22.03 3.13
CA ALA A 154 0.00 22.45 1.86
C ALA A 154 0.71 21.79 0.66
N ASP A 155 2.02 21.55 0.74
CA ASP A 155 2.79 20.87 -0.29
C ASP A 155 2.40 19.38 -0.40
N ILE A 156 2.27 18.67 0.72
CA ILE A 156 1.82 17.28 0.77
C ILE A 156 0.43 17.14 0.14
N LEU A 157 -0.54 17.95 0.59
CA LEU A 157 -1.92 17.91 0.10
C LEU A 157 -2.02 18.23 -1.40
N ARG A 158 -1.19 19.17 -1.89
CA ARG A 158 -1.16 19.51 -3.31
C ARG A 158 -0.48 18.43 -4.15
N ARG A 159 0.69 17.96 -3.73
CA ARG A 159 1.53 17.04 -4.51
C ARG A 159 0.94 15.64 -4.57
N TYR A 160 0.44 15.13 -3.45
CA TYR A 160 -0.02 13.74 -3.34
C TYR A 160 -1.55 13.62 -3.38
N GLY A 161 -2.27 14.62 -2.89
CA GLY A 161 -3.74 14.65 -2.87
C GLY A 161 -4.39 15.32 -4.08
N GLU A 162 -3.59 16.04 -4.89
CA GLU A 162 -4.09 16.94 -5.95
C GLU A 162 -5.18 17.91 -5.42
N GLU A 163 -5.04 18.34 -4.16
CA GLU A 163 -6.06 19.08 -3.44
C GLU A 163 -6.03 20.58 -3.80
N ARG A 164 -7.11 21.06 -4.40
CA ARG A 164 -7.27 22.46 -4.82
C ARG A 164 -7.30 23.42 -3.63
N PHE A 165 -7.80 22.96 -2.50
CA PHE A 165 -7.92 23.74 -1.27
C PHE A 165 -6.75 23.51 -0.30
N ALA A 166 -5.62 22.94 -0.76
CA ALA A 166 -4.48 22.55 0.07
C ALA A 166 -4.02 23.63 1.07
N ARG A 167 -3.81 24.88 0.60
CA ARG A 167 -3.42 25.99 1.50
C ARG A 167 -4.48 26.30 2.56
N ARG A 168 -5.75 26.28 2.18
CA ARG A 168 -6.87 26.56 3.10
C ARG A 168 -7.03 25.46 4.14
N ILE A 169 -6.87 24.20 3.73
CA ILE A 169 -6.89 23.04 4.62
C ILE A 169 -5.70 23.09 5.59
N ALA A 170 -4.48 23.29 5.09
CA ALA A 170 -3.27 23.40 5.91
C ALA A 170 -3.39 24.52 6.96
N ALA A 171 -3.82 25.73 6.56
CA ALA A 171 -4.07 26.83 7.49
C ALA A 171 -5.19 26.49 8.51
N GLY A 172 -6.18 25.69 8.11
CA GLY A 172 -7.19 25.14 9.01
C GLY A 172 -6.57 24.23 10.06
N ILE A 173 -5.77 23.26 9.63
CA ILE A 173 -5.09 22.27 10.48
C ILE A 173 -4.22 22.99 11.52
N VAL A 174 -3.34 23.90 11.09
CA VAL A 174 -2.43 24.64 11.99
C VAL A 174 -3.21 25.45 13.04
N ARG A 175 -4.28 26.12 12.63
CA ARG A 175 -5.14 26.90 13.55
C ARG A 175 -5.90 26.02 14.52
N ARG A 176 -6.41 24.85 14.10
CA ARG A 176 -7.12 23.92 15.00
C ARG A 176 -6.13 23.27 15.97
N ARG A 177 -5.01 22.73 15.48
CA ARG A 177 -4.05 22.02 16.33
C ARG A 177 -3.47 22.87 17.45
N ALA A 178 -3.37 24.18 17.23
CA ALA A 178 -2.94 25.14 18.26
C ALA A 178 -3.88 25.21 19.48
N LYS A 179 -5.14 24.78 19.36
CA LYS A 179 -6.11 24.72 20.46
C LYS A 179 -6.22 23.31 21.03
N THR A 180 -6.26 22.33 20.16
CA THR A 180 -6.39 20.91 20.52
C THR A 180 -5.70 20.12 19.42
N PRO A 181 -4.82 19.15 19.70
CA PRO A 181 -4.25 18.28 18.67
C PRO A 181 -5.30 17.44 17.94
N PHE A 182 -4.93 16.90 16.78
CA PHE A 182 -5.71 15.87 16.10
C PHE A 182 -5.32 14.50 16.62
N THR A 183 -6.32 13.69 16.94
CA THR A 183 -6.14 12.32 17.44
C THR A 183 -6.93 11.29 16.64
N SER A 184 -8.01 11.72 15.97
CA SER A 184 -8.89 10.84 15.21
C SER A 184 -9.15 11.30 13.77
N THR A 185 -9.56 10.36 12.92
CA THR A 185 -9.94 10.61 11.53
C THR A 185 -11.18 11.49 11.44
N ALA A 186 -12.17 11.35 12.32
CA ALA A 186 -13.37 12.18 12.32
C ALA A 186 -13.07 13.66 12.60
N GLU A 187 -12.10 13.97 13.46
CA GLU A 187 -11.66 15.35 13.72
C GLU A 187 -11.11 16.00 12.45
N LEU A 188 -10.26 15.29 11.71
CA LEU A 188 -9.71 15.76 10.45
C LEU A 188 -10.82 15.94 9.41
N VAL A 189 -11.71 14.94 9.27
CA VAL A 189 -12.87 15.01 8.36
C VAL A 189 -13.75 16.24 8.66
N ALA A 190 -14.06 16.49 9.93
CA ALA A 190 -14.87 17.64 10.34
C ALA A 190 -14.23 18.98 9.93
N LEU A 191 -12.90 19.09 10.03
CA LEU A 191 -12.17 20.25 9.55
C LEU A 191 -12.29 20.41 8.03
N LEU A 192 -12.18 19.32 7.27
CA LEU A 192 -12.29 19.37 5.81
C LEU A 192 -13.66 19.85 5.36
N TYR A 193 -14.74 19.45 6.04
CA TYR A 193 -16.08 19.96 5.77
C TYR A 193 -16.20 21.47 5.98
N GLN A 194 -15.43 22.07 6.91
CA GLN A 194 -15.40 23.52 7.13
C GLN A 194 -14.48 24.24 6.14
N ALA A 195 -13.39 23.60 5.73
CA ALA A 195 -12.39 24.17 4.83
C ALA A 195 -12.82 24.14 3.35
N ILE A 196 -13.57 23.12 2.91
CA ILE A 196 -13.92 22.93 1.51
C ILE A 196 -15.30 23.56 1.22
N PRO A 197 -15.41 24.50 0.26
CA PRO A 197 -16.67 25.15 -0.10
C PRO A 197 -17.78 24.17 -0.50
N ALA A 198 -19.01 24.47 -0.09
CA ALA A 198 -20.18 23.62 -0.34
C ALA A 198 -20.38 23.20 -1.81
N PRO A 199 -20.21 24.09 -2.82
CA PRO A 199 -20.34 23.70 -4.23
C PRO A 199 -19.30 22.65 -4.66
N ALA A 200 -18.06 22.76 -4.17
CA ALA A 200 -16.99 21.82 -4.52
C ALA A 200 -17.22 20.43 -3.91
N ARG A 201 -17.89 20.35 -2.74
CA ARG A 201 -18.23 19.07 -2.09
C ARG A 201 -19.28 18.25 -2.85
N ARG A 202 -20.09 18.87 -3.71
CA ARG A 202 -21.18 18.18 -4.43
C ARG A 202 -20.71 17.40 -5.67
N VAL A 203 -19.58 17.78 -6.23
CA VAL A 203 -19.06 17.22 -7.49
C VAL A 203 -17.88 16.27 -7.25
N GLY A 204 -17.18 16.39 -6.12
CA GLY A 204 -15.88 15.75 -5.87
C GLY A 204 -15.86 14.46 -5.03
N GLY A 205 -17.02 13.89 -4.66
CA GLY A 205 -17.09 12.76 -3.73
C GLY A 205 -16.80 13.16 -2.28
N HIS A 206 -16.42 12.19 -1.43
CA HIS A 206 -16.17 12.46 0.00
C HIS A 206 -14.99 13.44 0.17
N PRO A 207 -15.14 14.53 0.96
CA PRO A 207 -14.12 15.58 1.08
C PRO A 207 -12.74 15.09 1.56
N ALA A 208 -12.71 14.02 2.35
CA ALA A 208 -11.49 13.42 2.89
C ALA A 208 -10.81 12.42 1.95
N LYS A 209 -11.31 12.21 0.73
CA LYS A 209 -10.68 11.24 -0.20
C LYS A 209 -9.32 11.72 -0.71
N ARG A 210 -9.13 13.03 -0.82
CA ARG A 210 -7.92 13.67 -1.37
C ARG A 210 -6.93 14.12 -0.31
N THR A 211 -7.40 14.34 0.91
CA THR A 211 -6.59 14.78 2.06
C THR A 211 -6.13 13.56 2.81
#